data_AF-A0A377GNF6-F1
#
_entry.id   AF-A0A377GNF6-F1
#
_cell.length_a   1.000
_cell.length_b   1.000
_cell.length_c   1.000
_cell.angle_alpha   90.00
_cell.angle_beta   90.00
_cell.angle_gamma   90.00
#
_symmetry.space_group_name_H-M   'P 1'
#
loop_
_entity.id
_entity.type
_entity.pdbx_description
1 polymer ?
#
loop_
_entity_poly.entity_id
_entity_poly.type
_entity_poly.pdbx_seq_one_letter_code
_entity_poly.pdbx_strand_id
1 'polypeptide(L)'
;MKKSLTENIMTSKQSQQRMNARKNKVEFLSMCADISEALEKGWSITIIWETLRDEGSFTATYNTFRLYVLKYLNSQKPGFFRKDLVEHRAKQLVEKPPMKKESTPIPSFTFSPERNPEALF
;
A
#
# COMPACT_ATOMS: atom_id res chain seq x y z
N MET A 1 -23.84 34.43 -15.81
CA MET A 1 -23.99 34.34 -14.34
C MET A 1 -22.62 34.24 -13.70
N LYS A 2 -22.38 34.95 -12.59
CA LYS A 2 -21.12 34.84 -11.83
C LYS A 2 -21.17 33.54 -11.02
N LYS A 3 -20.16 32.68 -11.18
CA LYS A 3 -20.06 31.40 -10.45
C LYS A 3 -19.94 31.68 -8.95
N SER A 4 -20.59 30.89 -8.12
CA SER A 4 -20.49 31.02 -6.66
C SER A 4 -19.06 30.71 -6.21
N LEU A 5 -18.61 31.32 -5.11
CA LEU A 5 -17.27 31.10 -4.54
C LEU A 5 -17.00 29.60 -4.32
N THR A 6 -18.00 28.86 -3.86
CA THR A 6 -17.93 27.41 -3.64
C THR A 6 -17.70 26.64 -4.95
N GLU A 7 -18.34 27.05 -6.03
CA GLU A 7 -18.21 26.42 -7.36
C GLU A 7 -16.81 26.64 -7.94
N ASN A 8 -16.23 27.83 -7.74
CA ASN A 8 -14.85 28.12 -8.13
C ASN A 8 -13.82 27.31 -7.33
N ILE A 9 -14.04 27.12 -6.02
CA ILE A 9 -13.16 26.31 -5.18
C ILE A 9 -13.21 24.83 -5.61
N MET A 10 -14.41 24.29 -5.84
CA MET A 10 -14.57 22.90 -6.30
C MET A 10 -13.91 22.66 -7.65
N THR A 11 -14.13 23.56 -8.61
CA THR A 11 -13.55 23.43 -9.96
C THR A 11 -12.03 23.56 -9.97
N SER A 12 -11.46 24.48 -9.18
CA SER A 12 -10.00 24.66 -9.03
C SER A 12 -9.32 23.45 -8.37
N LYS A 13 -9.88 22.93 -7.27
CA LYS A 13 -9.32 21.74 -6.61
C LYS A 13 -9.39 20.52 -7.51
N GLN A 14 -10.47 20.36 -8.26
CA GLN A 14 -10.64 19.25 -9.19
C GLN A 14 -9.68 19.34 -10.38
N SER A 15 -9.45 20.52 -10.96
CA SER A 15 -8.49 20.69 -12.04
C SER A 15 -7.06 20.41 -11.58
N GLN A 16 -6.68 20.89 -10.39
CA GLN A 16 -5.36 20.64 -9.81
C GLN A 16 -5.13 19.15 -9.52
N GLN A 17 -6.11 18.45 -8.94
CA GLN A 17 -6.02 17.00 -8.73
C GLN A 17 -5.85 16.22 -10.04
N ARG A 18 -6.58 16.60 -11.09
CA ARG A 18 -6.45 15.98 -12.41
C ARG A 18 -5.08 16.25 -13.04
N MET A 19 -4.53 17.45 -12.88
CA MET A 19 -3.18 17.78 -13.37
C MET A 19 -2.10 16.96 -12.66
N ASN A 20 -2.16 16.88 -11.32
CA ASN A 20 -1.23 16.08 -10.54
C ASN A 20 -1.30 14.59 -10.94
N ALA A 21 -2.51 14.05 -11.15
CA ALA A 21 -2.67 12.66 -11.59
C ALA A 21 -2.06 12.39 -12.97
N ARG A 22 -2.13 13.36 -13.90
CA ARG A 22 -1.49 13.25 -15.22
C ARG A 22 0.03 13.32 -15.10
N LYS A 23 0.56 14.26 -14.31
CA LYS A 23 2.00 14.42 -14.07
C LYS A 23 2.60 13.13 -13.48
N ASN A 24 2.01 12.62 -12.40
CA ASN A 24 2.48 11.42 -11.74
C ASN A 24 2.44 10.19 -12.67
N LYS A 25 1.44 10.11 -13.55
CA LYS A 25 1.36 9.05 -14.55
C LYS A 25 2.51 9.13 -15.55
N VAL A 26 2.87 10.33 -16.01
CA VAL A 26 4.00 10.51 -16.95
C VAL A 26 5.31 10.14 -16.27
N GLU A 27 5.55 10.63 -15.05
CA GLU A 27 6.74 10.26 -14.24
C GLU A 27 6.85 8.74 -14.05
N PHE A 28 5.74 8.07 -13.72
CA PHE A 28 5.73 6.62 -13.58
C PHE A 28 6.08 5.91 -14.89
N LEU A 29 5.49 6.34 -16.01
CA LEU A 29 5.71 5.68 -17.30
C LEU A 29 7.14 5.84 -17.81
N SER A 30 7.81 6.97 -17.54
CA SER A 30 9.22 7.13 -17.89
C SER A 30 10.14 6.15 -17.17
N MET A 31 9.77 5.73 -15.96
CA MET A 31 10.58 4.87 -15.10
C MET A 31 10.09 3.42 -15.10
N CYS A 32 9.06 3.11 -15.92
CA CYS A 32 8.39 1.82 -15.89
C CYS A 32 9.34 0.67 -16.26
N ALA A 33 10.31 0.92 -17.13
CA ALA A 33 11.33 -0.05 -17.51
C ALA A 33 12.25 -0.38 -16.32
N ASP A 34 12.81 0.64 -15.68
CA ASP A 34 13.71 0.50 -14.52
C ASP A 34 13.00 -0.17 -13.34
N ILE A 35 11.74 0.21 -13.08
CA ILE A 35 10.91 -0.43 -12.04
C ILE A 35 10.70 -1.91 -12.37
N SER A 36 10.43 -2.25 -13.64
CA SER A 36 10.26 -3.66 -14.05
C SER A 36 11.55 -4.45 -13.84
N GLU A 37 12.69 -3.89 -14.21
CA GLU A 37 14.00 -4.52 -14.01
C GLU A 37 14.31 -4.75 -12.52
N ALA A 38 14.05 -3.74 -11.68
CA ALA A 38 14.23 -3.86 -10.23
C ALA A 38 13.34 -4.96 -9.63
N LEU A 39 12.09 -5.07 -10.09
CA LEU A 39 11.18 -6.14 -9.65
C LEU A 39 11.63 -7.53 -10.11
N GLU A 40 12.16 -7.66 -11.33
CA GLU A 40 12.70 -8.93 -11.82
C GLU A 40 13.96 -9.36 -11.06
N LYS A 41 14.75 -8.41 -10.58
CA LYS A 41 15.88 -8.65 -9.65
C LYS A 41 15.45 -8.98 -8.22
N GLY A 42 14.15 -8.95 -7.92
CA GLY A 42 13.60 -9.33 -6.63
C GLY A 42 13.61 -8.22 -5.57
N TRP A 43 13.81 -6.96 -5.97
CA TRP A 43 13.67 -5.83 -5.05
C TRP A 43 12.21 -5.64 -4.62
N SER A 44 12.00 -5.23 -3.37
CA SER A 44 10.65 -5.00 -2.87
C SER A 44 10.07 -3.68 -3.41
N ILE A 45 8.76 -3.65 -3.68
CA ILE A 45 8.05 -2.47 -4.18
C ILE A 45 8.26 -1.25 -3.26
N THR A 46 8.34 -1.47 -1.95
CA THR A 46 8.58 -0.42 -0.96
C THR A 46 9.96 0.20 -1.12
N ILE A 47 11.00 -0.63 -1.22
CA ILE A 47 12.38 -0.15 -1.36
C ILE A 47 12.54 0.62 -2.69
N ILE A 48 11.99 0.09 -3.78
CA ILE A 48 12.01 0.79 -5.07
C ILE A 48 11.36 2.18 -4.94
N TRP A 49 10.17 2.27 -4.33
CA TRP A 49 9.50 3.56 -4.16
C TRP A 49 10.29 4.54 -3.29
N GLU A 50 10.88 4.05 -2.19
CA GLU A 50 11.67 4.88 -1.27
C GLU A 50 12.90 5.46 -1.97
N THR A 51 13.65 4.62 -2.69
CA THR A 51 14.82 5.07 -3.49
C THR A 51 14.43 6.11 -4.53
N LEU A 52 13.37 5.87 -5.31
CA LEU A 52 12.92 6.82 -6.33
C LEU A 52 12.42 8.14 -5.74
N ARG A 53 11.93 8.11 -4.50
CA ARG A 53 11.47 9.31 -3.80
C ARG A 53 12.64 10.09 -3.21
N ASP A 54 13.63 9.41 -2.64
CA ASP A 54 14.83 10.02 -2.07
C ASP A 54 15.69 10.69 -3.16
N GLU A 55 15.73 10.09 -4.36
CA GLU A 55 16.34 10.70 -5.54
C GLU A 55 15.53 11.90 -6.10
N GLY A 56 14.28 12.08 -5.66
CA GLY A 56 13.37 13.10 -6.18
C GLY A 56 12.78 12.78 -7.56
N SER A 57 13.05 11.58 -8.09
CA SER A 57 12.59 11.10 -9.38
C SER A 57 11.08 10.80 -9.41
N PHE A 58 10.47 10.52 -8.25
CA PHE A 58 9.03 10.26 -8.15
C PHE A 58 8.36 11.03 -7.01
N THR A 59 7.39 11.88 -7.35
CA THR A 59 6.79 12.82 -6.39
C THR A 59 5.52 12.31 -5.69
N ALA A 60 4.92 11.23 -6.20
CA ALA A 60 3.65 10.74 -5.68
C ALA A 60 3.79 9.86 -4.43
N THR A 61 2.68 9.68 -3.72
CA THR A 61 2.63 8.80 -2.54
C THR A 61 2.83 7.33 -2.90
N TYR A 62 3.28 6.54 -1.93
CA TYR A 62 3.46 5.09 -2.06
C TYR A 62 2.21 4.38 -2.59
N ASN A 63 1.02 4.77 -2.12
CA ASN A 63 -0.23 4.18 -2.59
C ASN A 63 -0.45 4.43 -4.09
N THR A 64 -0.14 5.63 -4.58
CA THR A 64 -0.22 5.94 -6.01
C THR A 64 0.78 5.11 -6.83
N PHE A 65 2.02 5.01 -6.35
CA PHE A 65 3.04 4.16 -6.95
C PHE A 65 2.58 2.71 -7.07
N ARG A 66 2.12 2.13 -5.95
CA ARG A 66 1.67 0.74 -5.88
C ARG A 66 0.48 0.48 -6.82
N LEU A 67 -0.47 1.41 -6.91
CA LEU A 67 -1.59 1.32 -7.86
C LEU A 67 -1.11 1.34 -9.32
N TYR A 68 -0.08 2.12 -9.63
CA TYR A 68 0.50 2.15 -10.98
C TYR A 68 1.28 0.88 -11.29
N VAL A 69 2.08 0.35 -10.36
CA VAL A 69 2.72 -0.97 -10.50
C VAL A 69 1.66 -2.03 -10.80
N LEU A 70 0.58 -2.09 -10.02
CA LEU A 70 -0.53 -3.01 -10.26
C LEU A 70 -1.20 -2.78 -11.62
N LYS A 71 -1.38 -1.53 -12.05
CA LYS A 71 -2.12 -1.22 -13.28
C LYS A 71 -1.31 -1.47 -14.54
N TYR A 72 -0.02 -1.15 -14.53
CA TYR A 72 0.81 -1.13 -15.73
C TYR A 72 1.69 -2.38 -15.87
N LEU A 73 2.10 -2.98 -14.75
CA LEU A 73 2.98 -4.16 -14.76
C LEU A 73 2.20 -5.46 -14.56
N ASN A 74 1.07 -5.46 -13.83
CA ASN A 74 0.27 -6.68 -13.62
C ASN A 74 -0.58 -7.06 -14.84
N SER A 75 -0.96 -6.09 -15.69
CA SER A 75 -1.66 -6.39 -16.96
C SER A 75 -0.83 -7.24 -17.92
N GLN A 76 0.48 -7.34 -17.70
CA GLN A 76 1.40 -8.13 -18.52
C GLN A 76 1.63 -9.55 -17.98
N LYS A 77 1.34 -9.84 -16.70
CA LYS A 77 1.64 -11.14 -16.07
C LYS A 77 0.51 -11.55 -15.10
N PRO A 78 -0.43 -12.45 -15.50
CA PRO A 78 -1.49 -12.93 -14.63
C PRO A 78 -0.92 -13.91 -13.60
N GLY A 79 -0.36 -13.40 -12.49
CA GLY A 79 0.15 -14.29 -11.44
C GLY A 79 0.87 -13.63 -10.27
N PHE A 80 1.19 -12.34 -10.33
CA PHE A 80 2.18 -11.77 -9.40
C PHE A 80 1.64 -11.34 -8.04
N PHE A 81 0.34 -11.18 -7.84
CA PHE A 81 -0.20 -10.67 -6.58
C PHE A 81 -0.98 -11.72 -5.80
N ARG A 82 -0.26 -12.53 -5.00
CA ARG A 82 -0.88 -13.16 -3.81
C ARG A 82 0.07 -13.56 -2.66
N LYS A 83 1.38 -13.32 -2.73
CA LYS A 83 2.32 -13.91 -1.72
C LYS A 83 3.16 -12.86 -0.97
N ASP A 84 3.51 -11.76 -1.61
CA ASP A 84 4.50 -10.78 -1.09
C ASP A 84 3.95 -9.81 -0.02
N LEU A 85 2.62 -9.70 0.15
CA LEU A 85 2.03 -8.88 1.21
C LEU A 85 2.15 -9.53 2.61
N VAL A 86 2.35 -10.84 2.68
CA VAL A 86 2.46 -11.60 3.94
C VAL A 86 3.92 -11.74 4.39
N GLU A 87 4.87 -11.78 3.46
CA GLU A 87 6.28 -12.05 3.77
C GLU A 87 6.99 -10.88 4.47
N HIS A 88 6.69 -9.63 4.11
CA HIS A 88 7.43 -8.47 4.65
C HIS A 88 7.03 -8.07 6.08
N ARG A 89 5.89 -8.54 6.58
CA ARG A 89 5.50 -8.38 7.99
C ARG A 89 6.20 -9.41 8.89
N ALA A 90 6.68 -10.52 8.33
CA ALA A 90 7.38 -11.57 9.07
C ALA A 90 8.90 -11.30 9.26
N LYS A 91 9.49 -10.36 8.50
CA LYS A 91 10.95 -10.12 8.52
C LYS A 91 11.41 -8.86 9.26
N GLN A 92 10.51 -8.03 9.80
CA GLN A 92 10.89 -6.89 10.66
C GLN A 92 10.80 -7.19 12.17
N LEU A 93 10.59 -8.44 12.58
CA LEU A 93 10.58 -8.84 13.98
C LEU A 93 11.44 -10.09 14.21
N VAL A 94 12.75 -9.96 14.01
CA VAL A 94 13.71 -10.94 14.55
C VAL A 94 14.82 -10.18 15.29
N GLU A 95 14.57 -9.93 16.57
CA GLU A 95 15.57 -10.11 17.62
C GLU A 95 14.88 -10.63 18.89
N LYS A 96 14.76 -11.95 19.03
CA LYS A 96 14.97 -12.71 20.28
C LYS A 96 14.82 -14.25 20.08
N PRO A 97 15.44 -15.08 20.95
CA PRO A 97 15.90 -16.45 20.67
C PRO A 97 14.79 -17.52 20.67
N PRO A 98 15.06 -18.75 20.19
CA PRO A 98 14.03 -19.71 19.82
C PRO A 98 13.54 -20.51 21.03
N MET A 99 12.24 -20.41 21.34
CA MET A 99 11.55 -21.37 22.20
C MET A 99 10.52 -22.16 21.40
N LYS A 100 10.37 -23.41 21.85
CA LYS A 100 9.88 -24.58 21.15
C LYS A 100 8.38 -24.48 20.83
N LYS A 101 7.99 -25.22 19.78
CA LYS A 101 6.61 -25.43 19.33
C LYS A 101 5.84 -26.18 20.40
N GLU A 102 4.82 -25.57 20.98
CA GLU A 102 3.66 -26.24 21.57
C GLU A 102 2.40 -25.54 21.05
N SER A 103 1.57 -26.30 20.34
CA SER A 103 0.29 -25.85 19.80
C SER A 103 -0.74 -25.79 20.93
N THR A 104 -0.89 -24.64 21.58
CA THR A 104 -2.10 -24.38 22.36
C THR A 104 -3.19 -23.89 21.41
N PRO A 105 -4.39 -24.51 21.40
CA PRO A 105 -5.52 -24.01 20.62
C PRO A 105 -5.83 -22.59 21.05
N ILE A 106 -6.02 -21.69 20.07
CA ILE A 106 -6.48 -20.32 20.31
C ILE A 106 -7.77 -20.42 21.13
N PRO A 107 -7.88 -19.80 22.31
CA PRO A 107 -9.12 -19.79 23.06
C PRO A 107 -10.15 -19.02 22.23
N SER A 108 -11.13 -19.74 21.68
CA SER A 108 -12.25 -19.16 20.97
C SER A 108 -13.11 -18.39 21.95
N PHE A 109 -13.33 -17.11 21.68
CA PHE A 109 -14.31 -16.31 22.40
C PHE A 109 -15.72 -16.75 22.00
N THR A 110 -16.44 -17.37 22.94
CA THR A 110 -17.87 -17.69 22.79
C THR A 110 -18.66 -16.60 23.50
N PHE A 111 -19.43 -15.81 22.74
CA PHE A 111 -20.30 -14.79 23.32
C PHE A 111 -21.50 -15.47 24.01
N SER A 112 -21.58 -15.34 25.34
CA SER A 112 -22.74 -15.76 26.13
C SER A 112 -23.65 -14.55 26.35
N PRO A 113 -24.89 -14.55 25.81
CA PRO A 113 -25.81 -13.41 25.94
C PRO A 113 -26.43 -13.24 27.33
N GLU A 114 -26.19 -14.17 28.25
CA GLU A 114 -26.63 -14.05 29.64
C GLU A 114 -25.68 -13.13 30.42
N ARG A 115 -26.21 -11.99 30.87
CA ARG A 115 -25.49 -11.08 31.75
C ARG A 115 -25.33 -11.73 33.13
N ASN A 116 -24.12 -12.14 33.51
CA ASN A 116 -23.84 -12.62 34.86
C ASN A 116 -23.82 -11.42 35.85
N PRO A 117 -24.79 -11.29 36.77
CA PRO A 117 -24.81 -10.18 37.74
C PRO A 117 -23.78 -10.36 38.87
N GLU A 118 -23.21 -11.55 39.06
CA GLU A 118 -22.25 -11.82 40.14
C GLU A 118 -20.81 -11.43 39.79
N ALA A 119 -20.50 -11.16 38.51
CA ALA A 119 -19.16 -10.70 38.09
C ALA A 119 -18.89 -9.21 38.39
N LEU A 120 -19.79 -8.55 39.15
CA LEU A 120 -19.76 -7.13 39.48
C LEU A 120 -19.48 -6.83 40.97
N PHE A 121 -19.16 -7.84 41.78
CA PHE A 121 -18.83 -7.69 43.20
C PHE A 121 -17.46 -8.27 43.55
#